data_AF-A0A947MRL2-F1
#
_entry.id   AF-A0A947MRL2-F1
#
_cell.length_a   1.000
_cell.length_b   1.000
_cell.length_c   1.000
_cell.angle_alpha   90.00
_cell.angle_beta   90.00
_cell.angle_gamma   90.00
#
_symmetry.space_group_name_H-M   'P 1'
#
loop_
_entity.id
_entity.type
_entity.pdbx_description
1 polymer ?
#
loop_
_entity_poly.entity_id
_entity_poly.type
_entity_poly.pdbx_seq_one_letter_code
_entity_poly.pdbx_strand_id
1 'polypeptide(L)'
;MFTAIEIAAVALAILTAQDPQPVQAAQSIGHPYSGRLKRPVAFPATSPHHVTQSSTRRGRIYYGTDYLVRFLSDTARRLSETMPGGAALSVGNLSLESGGNISMSRSHNTGRDVDLAYIVETTDGAPAPSYYHRFGKDGRSIEAPRRFRLDLARNWAVYELMMTSTEAELQYFIVAPYIETMLLEWAKANGKDPELIRRAEQVMMLPSWAKLHDNHIHTRVLCTPEDWAEKCDNGGPVWPWATRMASALETLKREVVPGLVSADPAARLAALHTLASRGVGPAVPDILPLLNDADEKVRTAAEDALVALTTEVTAQTVLEAAFTASPKVAARLVTAALPLAGGVGVRTAKAVVGGLHPAVAEDVPKKDREKITRYANRLLASHPDPAAAVSSPG
;
A
#
# COMPACT_ATOMS: atom_id res chain seq x y z
N MET A 1 -26.65 -17.93 52.36
CA MET A 1 -26.96 -19.22 51.71
C MET A 1 -28.12 -18.96 50.77
N PHE A 2 -27.87 -18.91 49.46
CA PHE A 2 -28.95 -18.78 48.48
C PHE A 2 -29.74 -20.08 48.46
N THR A 3 -31.07 -19.98 48.40
CA THR A 3 -31.94 -21.16 48.40
C THR A 3 -31.82 -21.90 47.06
N ALA A 4 -32.07 -23.21 47.04
CA ALA A 4 -31.95 -24.04 45.83
C ALA A 4 -32.79 -23.53 44.63
N ILE A 5 -33.84 -22.75 44.91
CA ILE A 5 -34.71 -22.11 43.89
C ILE A 5 -34.02 -20.91 43.23
N GLU A 6 -33.25 -20.11 43.98
CA GLU A 6 -32.50 -18.97 43.43
C GLU A 6 -31.32 -19.43 42.55
N ILE A 7 -30.70 -20.56 42.91
CA ILE A 7 -29.64 -21.18 42.10
C ILE A 7 -30.20 -21.71 40.77
N ALA A 8 -31.40 -22.30 40.78
CA ALA A 8 -32.05 -22.79 39.56
C ALA A 8 -32.48 -21.64 38.62
N ALA A 9 -32.95 -20.52 39.15
CA ALA A 9 -33.31 -19.34 38.35
C ALA A 9 -32.09 -18.65 37.72
N VAL A 10 -30.98 -18.56 38.46
CA VAL A 10 -29.70 -18.04 37.93
C VAL A 10 -29.10 -19.00 36.90
N ALA A 11 -29.17 -20.32 37.11
CA ALA A 11 -28.72 -21.32 36.15
C ALA A 11 -29.55 -21.28 34.86
N LEU A 12 -30.87 -21.12 34.94
CA LEU A 12 -31.74 -21.02 33.76
C LEU A 12 -31.50 -19.72 32.97
N ALA A 13 -31.24 -18.60 33.66
CA ALA A 13 -30.88 -17.33 33.01
C ALA A 13 -29.53 -17.38 32.29
N ILE A 14 -28.54 -18.10 32.84
CA ILE A 14 -27.24 -18.34 32.20
C ILE A 14 -27.37 -19.28 30.99
N LEU A 15 -28.29 -20.27 31.04
CA LEU A 15 -28.55 -21.17 29.91
C LEU A 15 -29.37 -20.53 28.77
N THR A 16 -30.07 -19.43 29.00
CA THR A 16 -30.84 -18.70 27.97
C THR A 16 -30.13 -17.45 27.42
N ALA A 17 -28.98 -17.06 27.99
CA ALA A 17 -28.12 -16.06 27.40
C ALA A 17 -27.44 -16.68 26.17
N GLN A 18 -28.14 -16.69 25.04
CA GLN A 18 -27.47 -16.80 23.75
C GLN A 18 -26.48 -15.65 23.69
N ASP A 19 -25.19 -15.96 23.74
CA ASP A 19 -24.15 -14.99 23.38
C ASP A 19 -24.62 -14.30 22.09
N PRO A 20 -24.69 -12.96 22.03
CA PRO A 20 -24.98 -12.29 20.79
C PRO A 20 -23.99 -12.82 19.77
N GLN A 21 -24.48 -13.52 18.75
CA GLN A 21 -23.66 -14.03 17.67
C GLN A 21 -22.77 -12.87 17.22
N PRO A 22 -21.43 -13.02 17.23
CA PRO A 22 -20.55 -11.92 16.90
C PRO A 22 -21.01 -11.36 15.55
N VAL A 23 -21.37 -10.08 15.52
CA VAL A 23 -21.76 -9.40 14.29
C VAL A 23 -20.63 -9.67 13.31
N GLN A 24 -20.91 -10.46 12.28
CA GLN A 24 -19.85 -10.90 11.36
C GLN A 24 -19.19 -9.66 10.77
N ALA A 25 -17.89 -9.51 11.00
CA ALA A 25 -17.12 -8.35 10.55
C ALA A 25 -17.25 -8.14 9.04
N ALA A 26 -17.03 -6.90 8.59
CA ALA A 26 -16.94 -6.61 7.17
C ALA A 26 -15.85 -7.47 6.53
N GLN A 27 -16.04 -7.85 5.27
CA GLN A 27 -15.13 -8.74 4.56
C GLN A 27 -14.64 -8.09 3.26
N SER A 28 -13.35 -7.78 3.20
CA SER A 28 -12.65 -7.39 1.97
C SER A 28 -12.22 -8.64 1.21
N ILE A 29 -12.66 -8.82 -0.04
CA ILE A 29 -12.35 -10.03 -0.81
C ILE A 29 -11.73 -9.67 -2.16
N GLY A 30 -10.61 -10.32 -2.47
CA GLY A 30 -9.88 -10.17 -3.72
C GLY A 30 -9.02 -8.90 -3.75
N HIS A 31 -8.70 -8.47 -4.96
CA HIS A 31 -7.77 -7.38 -5.21
C HIS A 31 -8.48 -6.01 -5.17
N PRO A 32 -7.82 -4.92 -4.72
CA PRO A 32 -8.35 -3.56 -4.74
C PRO A 32 -8.97 -3.07 -6.06
N TYR A 33 -8.64 -3.68 -7.20
CA TYR A 33 -9.12 -3.32 -8.54
C TYR A 33 -10.01 -4.39 -9.22
N SER A 34 -10.26 -5.50 -8.53
CA SER A 34 -11.09 -6.61 -9.02
C SER A 34 -11.62 -7.42 -7.83
N GLY A 35 -12.34 -6.72 -6.96
CA GLY A 35 -12.74 -7.26 -5.67
C GLY A 35 -14.20 -6.94 -5.33
N ARG A 36 -14.59 -7.35 -4.13
CA ARG A 36 -15.91 -7.07 -3.57
C ARG A 36 -15.82 -6.85 -2.07
N LEU A 37 -16.84 -6.18 -1.55
CA LEU A 37 -17.04 -5.93 -0.14
C LEU A 37 -18.30 -6.68 0.32
N LYS A 38 -18.19 -7.42 1.42
CA LYS A 38 -19.34 -8.05 2.09
C LYS A 38 -19.55 -7.42 3.45
N ARG A 39 -20.82 -7.28 3.85
CA ARG A 39 -21.23 -6.66 5.12
C ARG A 39 -20.58 -5.28 5.31
N PRO A 40 -20.76 -4.37 4.35
CA PRO A 40 -20.11 -3.07 4.36
C PRO A 40 -20.57 -2.24 5.56
N VAL A 41 -19.71 -1.31 5.99
CA VAL A 41 -20.07 -0.25 6.93
C VAL A 41 -20.16 1.07 6.15
N ALA A 42 -21.26 1.78 6.31
CA ALA A 42 -21.42 3.11 5.75
C ALA A 42 -20.63 4.13 6.57
N PHE A 43 -19.78 4.91 5.91
CA PHE A 43 -19.10 6.03 6.54
C PHE A 43 -20.09 7.16 6.87
N PRO A 44 -20.07 7.75 8.08
CA PRO A 44 -21.02 8.77 8.49
C PRO A 44 -20.97 10.00 7.59
N ALA A 45 -22.14 10.55 7.25
CA ALA A 45 -22.21 11.73 6.37
C ALA A 45 -21.44 12.93 6.94
N THR A 46 -21.56 13.17 8.25
CA THR A 46 -20.89 14.25 8.97
C THR A 46 -20.58 13.83 10.40
N SER A 47 -19.59 14.48 11.00
CA SER A 47 -19.33 14.54 12.44
C SER A 47 -18.76 15.93 12.78
N PRO A 48 -18.48 16.25 14.06
CA PRO A 48 -17.71 17.45 14.40
C PRO A 48 -16.32 17.50 13.76
N HIS A 49 -15.79 16.37 13.29
CA HIS A 49 -14.40 16.22 12.85
C HIS A 49 -14.25 15.97 11.34
N HIS A 50 -15.33 15.57 10.65
CA HIS A 50 -15.29 15.24 9.23
C HIS A 50 -16.58 15.58 8.49
N VAL A 51 -16.48 15.72 7.18
CA VAL A 51 -17.60 15.83 6.25
C VAL A 51 -17.38 14.89 5.07
N THR A 52 -18.39 14.09 4.73
CA THR A 52 -18.38 13.30 3.50
C THR A 52 -18.89 14.16 2.34
N GLN A 53 -18.13 14.23 1.25
CA GLN A 53 -18.46 15.07 0.10
C GLN A 53 -19.81 14.71 -0.53
N SER A 54 -20.53 15.72 -1.02
CA SER A 54 -21.88 15.55 -1.57
C SER A 54 -21.92 14.68 -2.83
N SER A 55 -20.87 14.70 -3.64
CA SER A 55 -20.68 13.81 -4.80
C SER A 55 -20.61 12.35 -4.36
N THR A 56 -19.80 12.05 -3.35
CA THR A 56 -19.65 10.71 -2.76
C THR A 56 -20.98 10.20 -2.22
N ARG A 57 -21.72 11.04 -1.48
CA ARG A 57 -23.05 10.69 -0.96
C ARG A 57 -24.05 10.38 -2.07
N ARG A 58 -24.13 11.24 -3.10
CA ARG A 58 -25.03 11.03 -4.25
C ARG A 58 -24.67 9.78 -5.04
N GLY A 59 -23.38 9.48 -5.17
CA GLY A 59 -22.90 8.28 -5.86
C GLY A 59 -23.03 6.98 -5.07
N ARG A 60 -23.43 7.02 -3.79
CA ARG A 60 -23.43 5.86 -2.87
C ARG A 60 -22.06 5.18 -2.74
N ILE A 61 -20.99 5.97 -2.77
CA ILE A 61 -19.59 5.50 -2.75
C ILE A 61 -18.94 5.79 -1.39
N TYR A 62 -19.65 5.53 -0.30
CA TYR A 62 -19.22 5.84 1.07
C TYR A 62 -19.16 4.60 1.95
N TYR A 63 -18.99 3.42 1.36
CA TYR A 63 -18.93 2.16 2.09
C TYR A 63 -17.49 1.67 2.21
N GLY A 64 -17.16 1.11 3.36
CA GLY A 64 -15.85 0.54 3.65
C GLY A 64 -15.95 -0.66 4.58
N THR A 65 -14.80 -1.23 4.92
CA THR A 65 -14.72 -2.16 6.05
C THR A 65 -14.89 -1.42 7.37
N ASP A 66 -15.21 -2.14 8.44
CA ASP A 66 -15.36 -1.57 9.77
C ASP A 66 -14.04 -0.93 10.26
N TYR A 67 -12.89 -1.55 9.99
CA TYR A 67 -11.59 -1.00 10.34
C TYR A 67 -11.22 0.25 9.53
N LEU A 68 -11.59 0.35 8.25
CA LEU A 68 -11.37 1.59 7.49
C LEU A 68 -12.23 2.73 8.06
N VAL A 69 -13.49 2.45 8.40
CA VAL A 69 -14.40 3.46 8.98
C VAL A 69 -13.89 3.94 10.34
N ARG A 70 -13.41 3.04 11.21
CA ARG A 70 -12.78 3.42 12.49
C ARG A 70 -11.49 4.20 12.28
N PHE A 71 -10.60 3.73 11.39
CA PHE A 71 -9.34 4.40 11.03
C PHE A 71 -9.56 5.86 10.59
N LEU A 72 -10.54 6.10 9.71
CA LEU A 72 -10.86 7.45 9.24
C LEU A 72 -11.49 8.32 10.33
N SER A 73 -12.40 7.75 11.13
CA SER A 73 -13.06 8.46 12.22
C SER A 73 -12.07 8.86 13.31
N ASP A 74 -11.16 7.95 13.67
CA ASP A 74 -10.08 8.20 14.63
C ASP A 74 -9.11 9.25 14.12
N THR A 75 -8.68 9.15 12.86
CA THR A 75 -7.79 10.15 12.23
C THR A 75 -8.40 11.54 12.27
N ALA A 76 -9.67 11.69 11.86
CA ALA A 76 -10.35 12.98 11.86
C ALA A 76 -10.49 13.58 13.28
N ARG A 77 -10.87 12.73 14.25
CA ARG A 77 -10.99 13.12 15.66
C ARG A 77 -9.65 13.57 16.22
N ARG A 78 -8.60 12.75 16.10
CA ARG A 78 -7.26 13.06 16.59
C ARG A 78 -6.67 14.30 15.93
N LEU A 79 -6.89 14.50 14.62
CA LEU A 79 -6.46 15.71 13.94
C LEU A 79 -7.11 16.97 14.55
N SER A 80 -8.40 16.91 14.84
CA SER A 80 -9.13 18.04 15.46
C SER A 80 -8.65 18.32 16.88
N GLU A 81 -8.30 17.28 17.64
CA GLU A 81 -7.78 17.38 19.01
C GLU A 81 -6.35 17.92 19.05
N THR A 82 -5.47 17.45 18.16
CA THR A 82 -4.05 17.83 18.14
C THR A 82 -3.78 19.12 17.37
N MET A 83 -4.64 19.49 16.42
CA MET A 83 -4.50 20.68 15.58
C MET A 83 -5.81 21.50 15.54
N PRO A 84 -6.24 22.08 16.68
CA PRO A 84 -7.51 22.80 16.77
C PRO A 84 -7.59 24.00 15.82
N GLY A 85 -8.83 24.44 15.54
CA GLY A 85 -9.12 25.57 14.66
C GLY A 85 -9.05 25.26 13.16
N GLY A 86 -8.75 24.02 12.77
CA GLY A 86 -8.85 23.56 11.38
C GLY A 86 -10.29 23.32 10.91
N ALA A 87 -10.48 23.27 9.59
CA ALA A 87 -11.73 22.76 9.03
C ALA A 87 -11.85 21.24 9.21
N ALA A 88 -13.09 20.73 9.25
CA ALA A 88 -13.36 19.30 9.29
C ALA A 88 -12.72 18.56 8.11
N LEU A 89 -12.19 17.35 8.35
CA LEU A 89 -11.57 16.52 7.31
C LEU A 89 -12.60 16.18 6.22
N SER A 90 -12.28 16.50 4.97
CA SER A 90 -13.17 16.30 3.83
C SER A 90 -12.93 14.95 3.18
N VAL A 91 -13.86 14.03 3.41
CA VAL A 91 -13.80 12.63 2.98
C VAL A 91 -14.54 12.46 1.67
N GLY A 92 -13.81 11.97 0.68
CA GLY A 92 -14.27 11.71 -0.66
C GLY A 92 -14.69 10.25 -0.88
N ASN A 93 -14.39 9.70 -2.05
CA ASN A 93 -14.86 8.36 -2.42
C ASN A 93 -14.22 7.26 -1.57
N LEU A 94 -15.06 6.35 -1.07
CA LEU A 94 -14.68 5.04 -0.58
C LEU A 94 -15.10 4.00 -1.63
N SER A 95 -15.77 2.91 -1.24
CA SER A 95 -16.29 1.88 -2.14
C SER A 95 -17.82 1.99 -2.32
N LEU A 96 -18.34 1.30 -3.33
CA LEU A 96 -19.76 0.95 -3.38
C LEU A 96 -20.12 -0.02 -2.25
N GLU A 97 -21.41 -0.15 -1.96
CA GLU A 97 -21.93 -1.03 -0.91
C GLU A 97 -21.46 -2.49 -1.07
N SER A 98 -21.51 -3.04 -2.28
CA SER A 98 -20.98 -4.37 -2.59
C SER A 98 -19.49 -4.38 -2.99
N GLY A 99 -18.82 -3.22 -2.93
CA GLY A 99 -17.53 -3.03 -3.58
C GLY A 99 -17.64 -3.05 -5.10
N GLY A 100 -16.57 -3.46 -5.78
CA GLY A 100 -16.48 -3.49 -7.24
C GLY A 100 -16.16 -2.12 -7.88
N ASN A 101 -16.19 -2.09 -9.21
CA ASN A 101 -15.70 -0.96 -10.01
C ASN A 101 -16.53 0.31 -9.85
N ILE A 102 -15.83 1.45 -9.75
CA ILE A 102 -16.40 2.78 -9.81
C ILE A 102 -15.85 3.53 -11.02
N SER A 103 -16.64 4.41 -11.66
CA SER A 103 -16.20 5.11 -12.88
C SER A 103 -15.06 6.13 -12.68
N MET A 104 -14.78 6.54 -11.43
CA MET A 104 -13.85 7.63 -11.11
C MET A 104 -12.46 7.12 -10.69
N SER A 105 -12.34 5.86 -10.27
CA SER A 105 -11.09 5.24 -9.82
C SER A 105 -10.98 3.80 -10.31
N ARG A 106 -9.75 3.33 -10.53
CA ARG A 106 -9.47 1.94 -10.89
C ARG A 106 -9.51 0.98 -9.69
N SER A 107 -9.57 1.51 -8.46
CA SER A 107 -9.57 0.71 -7.23
C SER A 107 -10.86 0.93 -6.42
N HIS A 108 -10.80 0.93 -5.08
CA HIS A 108 -11.97 1.00 -4.20
C HIS A 108 -12.96 -0.14 -4.38
N ASN A 109 -12.50 -1.31 -4.84
CA ASN A 109 -13.40 -2.45 -5.02
C ASN A 109 -13.66 -3.20 -3.72
N THR A 110 -12.86 -3.00 -2.68
CA THR A 110 -12.76 -3.90 -1.53
C THR A 110 -13.00 -3.24 -0.18
N GLY A 111 -13.44 -1.98 -0.13
CA GLY A 111 -13.72 -1.30 1.14
C GLY A 111 -12.47 -0.87 1.92
N ARG A 112 -11.30 -0.82 1.27
CA ARG A 112 -10.00 -0.49 1.89
C ARG A 112 -9.32 0.76 1.33
N ASP A 113 -9.96 1.44 0.39
CA ASP A 113 -9.47 2.67 -0.23
C ASP A 113 -10.37 3.85 0.15
N VAL A 114 -9.77 5.03 0.33
CA VAL A 114 -10.48 6.29 0.56
C VAL A 114 -9.73 7.46 -0.08
N ASP A 115 -10.47 8.35 -0.74
CA ASP A 115 -9.95 9.63 -1.20
C ASP A 115 -10.18 10.71 -0.14
N LEU A 116 -9.14 11.45 0.24
CA LEU A 116 -9.25 12.62 1.11
C LEU A 116 -8.90 13.88 0.33
N ALA A 117 -9.74 14.92 0.40
CA ALA A 117 -9.32 16.22 -0.10
C ALA A 117 -8.16 16.75 0.75
N TYR A 118 -7.16 17.36 0.10
CA TYR A 118 -6.07 18.02 0.82
C TYR A 118 -6.61 19.06 1.78
N ILE A 119 -6.00 19.22 2.96
CA ILE A 119 -6.35 20.30 3.88
C ILE A 119 -5.79 21.61 3.34
N VAL A 120 -6.59 22.67 3.38
CA VAL A 120 -6.24 23.95 2.77
C VAL A 120 -6.43 25.11 3.72
N GLU A 121 -5.68 26.15 3.43
CA GLU A 121 -5.90 27.47 3.97
C GLU A 121 -6.14 28.46 2.81
N THR A 122 -6.77 29.58 3.12
CA THR A 122 -6.88 30.71 2.21
C THR A 122 -5.51 31.35 1.97
N THR A 123 -5.39 32.19 0.93
CA THR A 123 -4.14 32.91 0.62
C THR A 123 -3.70 33.91 1.70
N ASP A 124 -4.54 34.21 2.68
CA ASP A 124 -4.25 35.00 3.88
C ASP A 124 -3.97 34.13 5.13
N GLY A 125 -4.09 32.80 5.03
CA GLY A 125 -3.68 31.86 6.09
C GLY A 125 -4.80 31.41 7.02
N ALA A 126 -6.06 31.70 6.69
CA ALA A 126 -7.19 31.17 7.44
C ALA A 126 -7.48 29.72 7.00
N PRO A 127 -7.67 28.78 7.93
CA PRO A 127 -8.17 27.45 7.59
C PRO A 127 -9.48 27.53 6.80
N ALA A 128 -9.63 26.70 5.76
CA ALA A 128 -10.82 26.72 4.92
C ALA A 128 -11.37 25.30 4.66
N PRO A 129 -12.70 25.13 4.51
CA PRO A 129 -13.27 23.88 4.05
C PRO A 129 -12.69 23.50 2.68
N SER A 130 -12.30 22.23 2.55
CA SER A 130 -11.68 21.73 1.32
C SER A 130 -12.57 20.76 0.56
N TYR A 131 -12.43 20.77 -0.76
CA TYR A 131 -12.92 19.77 -1.68
C TYR A 131 -11.77 19.35 -2.61
N TYR A 132 -12.05 18.60 -3.67
CA TYR A 132 -11.03 18.26 -4.65
C TYR A 132 -10.58 19.48 -5.48
N HIS A 133 -9.62 20.23 -4.94
CA HIS A 133 -8.95 21.33 -5.61
C HIS A 133 -7.63 20.85 -6.19
N ARG A 134 -7.31 21.17 -7.45
CA ARG A 134 -5.99 20.88 -8.01
C ARG A 134 -4.95 21.88 -7.53
N PHE A 135 -3.76 21.39 -7.21
CA PHE A 135 -2.63 22.19 -6.74
C PHE A 135 -1.47 22.19 -7.73
N GLY A 136 -0.73 23.30 -7.78
CA GLY A 136 0.50 23.43 -8.54
C GLY A 136 1.72 23.00 -7.73
N LYS A 137 2.90 23.06 -8.38
CA LYS A 137 4.19 22.76 -7.73
C LYS A 137 4.56 23.75 -6.61
N ASP A 138 3.87 24.88 -6.54
CA ASP A 138 4.01 25.91 -5.50
C ASP A 138 3.01 25.73 -4.34
N GLY A 139 2.25 24.63 -4.34
CA GLY A 139 1.24 24.34 -3.33
C GLY A 139 -0.01 25.21 -3.41
N ARG A 140 -0.18 26.01 -4.49
CA ARG A 140 -1.35 26.88 -4.68
C ARG A 140 -2.38 26.24 -5.59
N SER A 141 -3.66 26.51 -5.33
CA SER A 141 -4.75 26.02 -6.17
C SER A 141 -4.66 26.63 -7.59
N ILE A 142 -4.69 25.79 -8.62
CA ILE A 142 -4.53 26.22 -10.03
C ILE A 142 -5.87 26.43 -10.75
N GLU A 143 -6.96 25.99 -10.13
CA GLU A 143 -8.33 26.16 -10.63
C GLU A 143 -9.05 27.28 -9.87
N ALA A 144 -9.99 27.96 -10.54
CA ALA A 144 -10.81 28.99 -9.91
C ALA A 144 -11.50 28.44 -8.65
N PRO A 145 -11.55 29.18 -7.53
CA PRO A 145 -11.21 30.61 -7.40
C PRO A 145 -9.72 30.92 -7.14
N ARG A 146 -8.80 29.95 -7.23
CA ARG A 146 -7.35 30.15 -7.03
C ARG A 146 -6.94 30.82 -5.70
N ARG A 147 -7.76 30.63 -4.67
CA ARG A 147 -7.60 31.31 -3.37
C ARG A 147 -7.10 30.40 -2.25
N PHE A 148 -6.68 29.18 -2.59
CA PHE A 148 -6.26 28.18 -1.62
C PHE A 148 -4.79 27.83 -1.79
N ARG A 149 -4.18 27.43 -0.69
CA ARG A 149 -2.90 26.73 -0.66
C ARG A 149 -2.97 25.55 0.29
N LEU A 150 -2.07 24.59 0.10
CA LEU A 150 -1.95 23.44 0.97
C LEU A 150 -1.53 23.88 2.38
N ASP A 151 -2.29 23.46 3.40
CA ASP A 151 -1.85 23.53 4.78
C ASP A 151 -0.89 22.35 5.04
N LEU A 152 0.40 22.55 4.80
CA LEU A 152 1.40 21.49 4.88
C LEU A 152 1.46 20.87 6.29
N ALA A 153 1.23 21.67 7.34
CA ALA A 153 1.28 21.21 8.72
C ALA A 153 0.14 20.24 9.02
N ARG A 154 -1.11 20.62 8.69
CA ARG A 154 -2.28 19.75 8.91
C ARG A 154 -2.30 18.57 7.96
N ASN A 155 -1.89 18.73 6.71
CA ASN A 155 -1.73 17.59 5.82
C ASN A 155 -0.72 16.61 6.41
N TRP A 156 0.49 17.03 6.76
CA TRP A 156 1.48 16.15 7.41
C TRP A 156 0.92 15.44 8.65
N ALA A 157 0.17 16.14 9.50
CA ALA A 157 -0.46 15.53 10.67
C ALA A 157 -1.43 14.40 10.28
N VAL A 158 -2.18 14.51 9.18
CA VAL A 158 -3.00 13.40 8.66
C VAL A 158 -2.13 12.20 8.29
N TYR A 159 -1.04 12.39 7.54
CA TYR A 159 -0.12 11.30 7.17
C TYR A 159 0.45 10.62 8.42
N GLU A 160 0.90 11.40 9.40
CA GLU A 160 1.46 10.91 10.66
C GLU A 160 0.44 10.10 11.47
N LEU A 161 -0.78 10.63 11.67
CA LEU A 161 -1.85 9.96 12.40
C LEU A 161 -2.25 8.63 11.74
N MET A 162 -2.28 8.61 10.41
CA MET A 162 -2.62 7.42 9.63
C MET A 162 -1.50 6.38 9.62
N MET A 163 -0.24 6.77 9.47
CA MET A 163 0.92 5.86 9.54
C MET A 163 1.11 5.24 10.93
N THR A 164 0.63 5.90 11.98
CA THR A 164 0.73 5.46 13.38
C THR A 164 -0.59 4.89 13.93
N SER A 165 -1.59 4.68 13.07
CA SER A 165 -2.89 4.18 13.51
C SER A 165 -2.81 2.71 13.93
N THR A 166 -3.56 2.37 14.97
CA THR A 166 -3.80 0.98 15.42
C THR A 166 -5.08 0.39 14.84
N GLU A 167 -5.97 1.22 14.26
CA GLU A 167 -7.25 0.78 13.71
C GLU A 167 -7.03 -0.06 12.44
N ALA A 168 -6.18 0.42 11.54
CA ALA A 168 -5.82 -0.25 10.28
C ALA A 168 -4.35 0.01 9.93
N GLU A 169 -3.71 -0.96 9.28
CA GLU A 169 -2.32 -0.79 8.83
C GLU A 169 -2.31 -0.14 7.44
N LEU A 170 -1.67 1.02 7.33
CA LEU A 170 -1.56 1.75 6.07
C LEU A 170 -0.72 0.97 5.05
N GLN A 171 -1.19 0.93 3.81
CA GLN A 171 -0.41 0.47 2.66
C GLN A 171 0.15 1.64 1.85
N TYR A 172 -0.70 2.57 1.39
CA TYR A 172 -0.27 3.60 0.46
C TYR A 172 -0.94 4.94 0.72
N PHE A 173 -0.18 5.99 0.40
CA PHE A 173 -0.70 7.27 -0.04
C PHE A 173 -0.34 7.48 -1.50
N ILE A 174 -1.35 7.55 -2.36
CA ILE A 174 -1.16 7.88 -3.76
C ILE A 174 -1.38 9.38 -3.94
N VAL A 175 -0.29 10.08 -4.27
CA VAL A 175 -0.22 11.55 -4.31
C VAL A 175 0.67 12.01 -5.47
N ALA A 176 0.58 13.29 -5.85
CA ALA A 176 1.48 13.85 -6.84
C ALA A 176 2.93 13.90 -6.31
N PRO A 177 3.96 13.52 -7.11
CA PRO A 177 5.35 13.50 -6.65
C PRO A 177 5.89 14.84 -6.13
N TYR A 178 5.39 15.97 -6.66
CA TYR A 178 5.78 17.28 -6.14
C TYR A 178 5.05 17.64 -4.84
N ILE A 179 3.87 17.08 -4.56
CA ILE A 179 3.19 17.24 -3.27
C ILE A 179 3.89 16.40 -2.21
N GLU A 180 4.26 15.16 -2.54
CA GLU A 180 5.15 14.33 -1.72
C GLU A 180 6.42 15.10 -1.35
N THR A 181 7.11 15.66 -2.35
CA THR A 181 8.33 16.46 -2.12
C THR A 181 8.08 17.61 -1.15
N MET A 182 7.03 18.41 -1.37
CA MET A 182 6.68 19.53 -0.47
C MET A 182 6.42 19.08 0.97
N LEU A 183 5.70 17.97 1.16
CA LEU A 183 5.38 17.45 2.50
C LEU A 183 6.63 16.92 3.21
N LEU A 184 7.49 16.18 2.50
CA LEU A 184 8.73 15.63 3.05
C LEU A 184 9.74 16.74 3.39
N GLU A 185 9.89 17.74 2.53
CA GLU A 185 10.73 18.92 2.80
C GLU A 185 10.21 19.70 4.01
N TRP A 186 8.90 19.92 4.09
CA TRP A 186 8.28 20.56 5.24
C TRP A 186 8.51 19.76 6.53
N ALA A 187 8.32 18.43 6.49
CA ALA A 187 8.52 17.56 7.64
C ALA A 187 9.97 17.60 8.16
N LYS A 188 10.94 17.53 7.24
CA LYS A 188 12.38 17.66 7.54
C LYS A 188 12.69 19.03 8.15
N ALA A 189 12.20 20.12 7.54
CA ALA A 189 12.43 21.48 8.01
C ALA A 189 11.80 21.76 9.39
N ASN A 190 10.73 21.04 9.75
CA ASN A 190 10.02 21.19 11.02
C ASN A 190 10.38 20.10 12.04
N GLY A 191 11.50 19.39 11.84
CA GLY A 191 12.04 18.45 12.83
C GLY A 191 11.12 17.26 13.16
N LYS A 192 10.33 16.80 12.18
CA LYS A 192 9.51 15.59 12.33
C LYS A 192 10.39 14.35 12.47
N ASP A 193 9.84 13.31 13.09
CA ASP A 193 10.56 12.07 13.39
C ASP A 193 11.20 11.49 12.10
N PRO A 194 12.54 11.34 12.04
CA PRO A 194 13.23 10.79 10.88
C PRO A 194 12.74 9.40 10.46
N GLU A 195 12.30 8.57 11.41
CA GLU A 195 11.76 7.24 11.09
C GLU A 195 10.38 7.34 10.41
N LEU A 196 9.52 8.27 10.84
CA LEU A 196 8.25 8.52 10.16
C LEU A 196 8.44 9.15 8.79
N ILE A 197 9.43 10.04 8.63
CA ILE A 197 9.80 10.58 7.31
C ILE A 197 10.26 9.46 6.37
N ARG A 198 11.12 8.56 6.86
CA ARG A 198 11.57 7.39 6.07
C ARG A 198 10.41 6.48 5.67
N ARG A 199 9.43 6.27 6.55
CA ARG A 199 8.21 5.52 6.20
C ARG A 199 7.36 6.28 5.18
N ALA A 200 7.18 7.59 5.35
CA ALA A 200 6.45 8.44 4.41
C ALA A 200 7.05 8.35 2.99
N GLU A 201 8.39 8.42 2.88
CA GLU A 201 9.13 8.22 1.61
C GLU A 201 8.85 6.86 0.94
N GLN A 202 8.41 5.85 1.69
CA GLN A 202 8.11 4.52 1.15
C GLN A 202 6.61 4.35 0.83
N VAL A 203 5.71 4.95 1.62
CA VAL A 203 4.26 4.81 1.43
C VAL A 203 3.66 5.86 0.49
N MET A 204 4.30 7.03 0.34
CA MET A 204 3.90 8.04 -0.64
C MET A 204 4.43 7.63 -2.00
N MET A 205 3.53 7.46 -2.96
CA MET A 205 3.90 7.01 -4.29
C MET A 205 2.94 7.52 -5.36
N LEU A 206 3.35 7.46 -6.63
CA LEU A 206 2.43 7.61 -7.76
C LEU A 206 2.63 6.46 -8.75
N PRO A 207 1.64 5.56 -8.92
CA PRO A 207 1.76 4.51 -9.91
C PRO A 207 1.88 5.12 -11.31
N SER A 208 2.75 4.58 -12.16
CA SER A 208 2.99 5.12 -13.52
C SER A 208 1.75 5.20 -14.41
N TRP A 209 0.70 4.42 -14.09
CA TRP A 209 -0.57 4.39 -14.81
C TRP A 209 -1.66 5.28 -14.19
N ALA A 210 -1.40 5.87 -13.02
CA ALA A 210 -2.34 6.71 -12.31
C ALA A 210 -2.37 8.14 -12.88
N LYS A 211 -3.50 8.82 -12.72
CA LYS A 211 -3.56 10.28 -12.89
C LYS A 211 -2.75 10.95 -11.78
N LEU A 212 -2.45 12.24 -11.89
CA LEU A 212 -1.45 12.92 -11.05
C LEU A 212 -1.75 12.95 -9.54
N HIS A 213 -3.00 12.76 -9.09
CA HIS A 213 -3.40 12.90 -7.68
C HIS A 213 -2.99 14.27 -7.08
N ASP A 214 -3.14 15.32 -7.89
CA ASP A 214 -2.86 16.71 -7.52
C ASP A 214 -4.03 17.41 -6.80
N ASN A 215 -5.12 16.69 -6.54
CA ASN A 215 -6.33 17.22 -5.90
C ASN A 215 -6.87 16.42 -4.71
N HIS A 216 -6.30 15.26 -4.42
CA HIS A 216 -6.65 14.45 -3.27
C HIS A 216 -5.50 13.52 -2.90
N ILE A 217 -5.60 12.97 -1.70
CA ILE A 217 -4.80 11.87 -1.19
C ILE A 217 -5.63 10.61 -1.38
N HIS A 218 -5.22 9.70 -2.24
CA HIS A 218 -5.81 8.37 -2.27
C HIS A 218 -5.09 7.52 -1.23
N THR A 219 -5.80 7.08 -0.20
CA THR A 219 -5.26 6.29 0.90
C THR A 219 -5.74 4.85 0.79
N ARG A 220 -4.82 3.88 0.94
CA ARG A 220 -5.15 2.45 1.03
C ARG A 220 -4.66 1.86 2.34
N VAL A 221 -5.50 1.04 2.98
CA VAL A 221 -5.11 0.19 4.10
C VAL A 221 -4.95 -1.27 3.66
N LEU A 222 -4.08 -2.00 4.35
CA LEU A 222 -3.83 -3.43 4.14
C LEU A 222 -5.07 -4.26 4.51
N CYS A 223 -5.12 -5.49 4.00
CA CYS A 223 -5.97 -6.54 4.53
C CYS A 223 -5.64 -6.76 6.02
N THR A 224 -6.64 -7.12 6.82
CA THR A 224 -6.37 -7.73 8.12
C THR A 224 -5.96 -9.20 7.93
N PRO A 225 -5.31 -9.85 8.92
CA PRO A 225 -5.05 -11.28 8.87
C PRO A 225 -6.30 -12.14 8.59
N GLU A 226 -7.45 -11.74 9.15
CA GLU A 226 -8.73 -12.43 8.99
C GLU A 226 -9.26 -12.28 7.55
N ASP A 227 -9.27 -11.06 7.02
CA ASP A 227 -9.65 -10.79 5.63
C ASP A 227 -8.69 -11.52 4.66
N TRP A 228 -7.39 -11.49 4.95
CA TRP A 228 -6.38 -12.17 4.15
C TRP A 228 -6.63 -13.68 4.12
N ALA A 229 -6.94 -14.32 5.26
CA ALA A 229 -7.35 -15.73 5.32
C ALA A 229 -8.58 -16.01 4.41
N GLU A 230 -9.50 -15.06 4.32
CA GLU A 230 -10.69 -15.09 3.46
C GLU A 230 -10.46 -14.58 2.02
N LYS A 231 -9.21 -14.66 1.53
CA LYS A 231 -8.78 -14.30 0.16
C LYS A 231 -8.82 -12.80 -0.15
N CYS A 232 -8.68 -11.93 0.84
CA CYS A 232 -8.24 -10.56 0.60
C CYS A 232 -6.82 -10.57 0.01
N ASP A 233 -6.61 -9.76 -1.02
CA ASP A 233 -5.31 -9.57 -1.65
C ASP A 233 -4.87 -8.11 -1.46
N ASN A 234 -3.68 -7.91 -0.90
CA ASN A 234 -3.13 -6.57 -0.68
C ASN A 234 -2.83 -5.84 -2.00
N GLY A 235 -2.46 -6.58 -3.04
CA GLY A 235 -2.20 -6.01 -4.35
C GLY A 235 -0.98 -5.08 -4.43
N GLY A 236 -0.03 -5.31 -3.54
CA GLY A 236 1.15 -4.49 -3.31
C GLY A 236 1.92 -5.01 -2.09
N PRO A 237 2.97 -4.30 -1.66
CA PRO A 237 3.79 -4.68 -0.53
C PRO A 237 2.98 -4.68 0.76
N VAL A 238 3.40 -5.55 1.67
CA VAL A 238 3.15 -5.43 3.11
C VAL A 238 4.43 -4.85 3.71
N TRP A 239 4.32 -3.70 4.35
CA TRP A 239 5.49 -3.04 4.93
C TRP A 239 5.98 -3.76 6.18
N PRO A 240 7.30 -3.78 6.46
CA PRO A 240 7.83 -4.44 7.65
C PRO A 240 7.27 -3.90 8.99
N TRP A 241 6.82 -2.64 9.02
CA TRP A 241 6.19 -2.04 10.22
C TRP A 241 4.67 -2.27 10.31
N ALA A 242 4.05 -2.91 9.32
CA ALA A 242 2.68 -3.41 9.41
C ALA A 242 2.66 -4.71 10.21
N THR A 243 2.93 -4.61 11.51
CA THR A 243 3.19 -5.72 12.43
C THR A 243 2.17 -6.87 12.38
N ARG A 244 0.87 -6.58 12.28
CA ARG A 244 -0.18 -7.60 12.27
C ARG A 244 -0.10 -8.43 10.99
N MET A 245 -0.05 -7.77 9.84
CA MET A 245 0.02 -8.47 8.57
C MET A 245 1.39 -9.13 8.36
N ALA A 246 2.48 -8.46 8.71
CA ALA A 246 3.83 -9.02 8.66
C ALA A 246 3.95 -10.31 9.51
N SER A 247 3.38 -10.32 10.71
CA SER A 247 3.36 -11.51 11.58
C SER A 247 2.59 -12.68 10.96
N ALA A 248 1.45 -12.42 10.32
CA ALA A 248 0.68 -13.46 9.63
C ALA A 248 1.44 -14.03 8.42
N LEU A 249 2.13 -13.19 7.65
CA LEU A 249 3.00 -13.65 6.55
C LEU A 249 4.15 -14.51 7.06
N GLU A 250 4.82 -14.10 8.13
CA GLU A 250 5.91 -14.86 8.76
C GLU A 250 5.43 -16.21 9.32
N THR A 251 4.21 -16.26 9.85
CA THR A 251 3.61 -17.50 10.33
C THR A 251 3.38 -18.48 9.19
N LEU A 252 2.72 -18.04 8.10
CA LEU A 252 2.51 -18.89 6.94
C LEU A 252 3.84 -19.30 6.28
N LYS A 253 4.82 -18.39 6.23
CA LYS A 253 6.18 -18.70 5.75
C LYS A 253 6.76 -19.90 6.51
N ARG A 254 6.73 -19.88 7.85
CA ARG A 254 7.28 -20.97 8.67
C ARG A 254 6.60 -22.31 8.42
N GLU A 255 5.31 -22.30 8.13
CA GLU A 255 4.53 -23.51 7.84
C GLU A 255 4.85 -24.09 6.46
N VAL A 256 5.06 -23.23 5.46
CA VAL A 256 5.13 -23.64 4.05
C VAL A 256 6.56 -23.85 3.55
N VAL A 257 7.54 -23.07 4.04
CA VAL A 257 8.95 -23.17 3.60
C VAL A 257 9.56 -24.57 3.75
N PRO A 258 9.27 -25.37 4.80
CA PRO A 258 9.75 -26.76 4.86
C PRO A 258 9.37 -27.60 3.64
N GLY A 259 8.25 -27.30 2.98
CA GLY A 259 7.83 -27.97 1.74
C GLY A 259 8.75 -27.69 0.54
N LEU A 260 9.45 -26.55 0.51
CA LEU A 260 10.37 -26.18 -0.58
C LEU A 260 11.61 -27.06 -0.64
N VAL A 261 11.99 -27.73 0.46
CA VAL A 261 13.16 -28.63 0.54
C VAL A 261 12.77 -30.10 0.56
N SER A 262 11.50 -30.42 0.31
CA SER A 262 11.02 -31.80 0.24
C SER A 262 11.70 -32.57 -0.89
N ALA A 263 11.97 -33.86 -0.66
CA ALA A 263 12.43 -34.77 -1.72
C ALA A 263 11.38 -34.93 -2.83
N ASP A 264 10.10 -34.80 -2.49
CA ASP A 264 8.98 -34.88 -3.45
C ASP A 264 8.80 -33.56 -4.23
N PRO A 265 8.97 -33.55 -5.57
CA PRO A 265 8.73 -32.37 -6.39
C PRO A 265 7.29 -31.84 -6.31
N ALA A 266 6.29 -32.69 -6.07
CA ALA A 266 4.90 -32.25 -5.92
C ALA A 266 4.71 -31.37 -4.67
N ALA A 267 5.38 -31.72 -3.56
CA ALA A 267 5.39 -30.91 -2.35
C ALA A 267 6.07 -29.54 -2.56
N ARG A 268 7.18 -29.50 -3.30
CA ARG A 268 7.86 -28.23 -3.66
C ARG A 268 6.96 -27.33 -4.50
N LEU A 269 6.29 -27.89 -5.52
CA LEU A 269 5.30 -27.17 -6.34
C LEU A 269 4.14 -26.61 -5.50
N ALA A 270 3.58 -27.41 -4.60
CA ALA A 270 2.48 -26.98 -3.73
C ALA A 270 2.91 -25.82 -2.80
N ALA A 271 4.13 -25.89 -2.26
CA ALA A 271 4.69 -24.83 -1.44
C ALA A 271 4.89 -23.52 -2.23
N LEU A 272 5.48 -23.60 -3.43
CA LEU A 272 5.65 -22.44 -4.32
C LEU A 272 4.31 -21.76 -4.67
N HIS A 273 3.31 -22.55 -5.08
CA HIS A 273 1.97 -22.03 -5.39
C HIS A 273 1.30 -21.38 -4.17
N THR A 274 1.46 -21.97 -2.99
CA THR A 274 0.89 -21.42 -1.75
C THR A 274 1.55 -20.10 -1.41
N LEU A 275 2.88 -20.01 -1.41
CA LEU A 275 3.60 -18.77 -1.13
C LEU A 275 3.22 -17.66 -2.11
N ALA A 276 3.20 -17.97 -3.41
CA ALA A 276 2.88 -17.01 -4.48
C ALA A 276 1.43 -16.51 -4.40
N SER A 277 0.46 -17.42 -4.34
CA SER A 277 -0.98 -17.06 -4.33
C SER A 277 -1.41 -16.33 -3.07
N ARG A 278 -0.63 -16.45 -1.98
CA ARG A 278 -0.88 -15.79 -0.70
C ARG A 278 -0.04 -14.52 -0.51
N GLY A 279 0.84 -14.19 -1.45
CA GLY A 279 1.65 -12.98 -1.39
C GLY A 279 2.70 -12.99 -0.29
N VAL A 280 3.29 -14.16 0.03
CA VAL A 280 4.27 -14.32 1.12
C VAL A 280 5.65 -13.83 0.69
N GLY A 281 5.77 -12.52 0.49
CA GLY A 281 7.01 -11.84 0.09
C GLY A 281 8.26 -12.20 0.92
N PRO A 282 8.17 -12.36 2.26
CA PRO A 282 9.33 -12.75 3.05
C PRO A 282 9.93 -14.12 2.71
N ALA A 283 9.23 -14.98 1.95
CA ALA A 283 9.74 -16.27 1.50
C ALA A 283 10.60 -16.18 0.22
N VAL A 284 10.75 -14.98 -0.39
CA VAL A 284 11.55 -14.79 -1.61
C VAL A 284 12.95 -15.40 -1.50
N PRO A 285 13.75 -15.17 -0.42
CA PRO A 285 15.08 -15.77 -0.29
C PRO A 285 15.06 -17.31 -0.31
N ASP A 286 14.03 -17.91 0.28
CA ASP A 286 13.88 -19.37 0.37
C ASP A 286 13.48 -20.00 -0.98
N ILE A 287 12.89 -19.22 -1.89
CA ILE A 287 12.49 -19.64 -3.24
C ILE A 287 13.68 -19.59 -4.22
N LEU A 288 14.65 -18.69 -4.01
CA LEU A 288 15.76 -18.48 -4.95
C LEU A 288 16.53 -19.76 -5.33
N PRO A 289 16.86 -20.69 -4.40
CA PRO A 289 17.57 -21.91 -4.76
C PRO A 289 16.82 -22.80 -5.76
N LEU A 290 15.47 -22.74 -5.78
CA LEU A 290 14.63 -23.58 -6.63
C LEU A 290 14.65 -23.15 -8.11
N LEU A 291 15.27 -22.01 -8.45
CA LEU A 291 15.58 -21.68 -9.84
C LEU A 291 16.50 -22.70 -10.50
N ASN A 292 17.27 -23.47 -9.71
CA ASN A 292 18.16 -24.52 -10.17
C ASN A 292 17.67 -25.92 -9.76
N ASP A 293 16.39 -26.09 -9.43
CA ASP A 293 15.82 -27.39 -9.06
C ASP A 293 16.00 -28.42 -10.17
N ALA A 294 16.15 -29.70 -9.81
CA ALA A 294 16.28 -30.79 -10.78
C ALA A 294 15.02 -30.95 -11.64
N ASP A 295 13.83 -30.70 -11.08
CA ASP A 295 12.55 -30.78 -11.77
C ASP A 295 12.23 -29.48 -12.53
N GLU A 296 11.94 -29.59 -13.83
CA GLU A 296 11.64 -28.44 -14.70
C GLU A 296 10.37 -27.68 -14.30
N LYS A 297 9.35 -28.38 -13.81
CA LYS A 297 8.11 -27.73 -13.36
C LYS A 297 8.38 -26.91 -12.10
N VAL A 298 9.22 -27.41 -11.20
CA VAL A 298 9.60 -26.69 -9.98
C VAL A 298 10.37 -25.41 -10.34
N ARG A 299 11.33 -25.47 -11.27
CA ARG A 299 12.03 -24.26 -11.75
C ARG A 299 11.07 -23.22 -12.31
N THR A 300 10.15 -23.64 -13.18
CA THR A 300 9.15 -22.74 -13.79
C THR A 300 8.24 -22.10 -12.72
N ALA A 301 7.76 -22.91 -11.77
CA ALA A 301 6.94 -22.42 -10.67
C ALA A 301 7.71 -21.47 -9.74
N ALA A 302 9.02 -21.67 -9.54
CA ALA A 302 9.87 -20.77 -8.76
C ALA A 302 10.02 -19.41 -9.46
N GLU A 303 10.22 -19.40 -10.78
CA GLU A 303 10.22 -18.15 -11.57
C GLU A 303 8.90 -17.39 -11.43
N ASP A 304 7.77 -18.10 -11.61
CA ASP A 304 6.44 -17.51 -11.52
C ASP A 304 6.15 -16.98 -10.12
N ALA A 305 6.54 -17.72 -9.08
CA ALA A 305 6.41 -17.30 -7.69
C ALA A 305 7.24 -16.05 -7.39
N LEU A 306 8.49 -15.98 -7.85
CA LEU A 306 9.34 -14.80 -7.64
C LEU A 306 8.76 -13.57 -8.34
N VAL A 307 8.27 -13.71 -9.57
CA VAL A 307 7.59 -12.61 -10.27
C VAL A 307 6.34 -12.16 -9.51
N ALA A 308 5.50 -13.10 -9.04
CA ALA A 308 4.29 -12.78 -8.28
C ALA A 308 4.57 -12.10 -6.93
N LEU A 309 5.68 -12.47 -6.27
CA LEU A 309 6.10 -11.93 -4.97
C LEU A 309 6.96 -10.67 -5.08
N THR A 310 7.22 -10.19 -6.30
CA THR A 310 8.00 -8.97 -6.51
C THR A 310 7.17 -7.74 -6.16
N THR A 311 7.62 -7.00 -5.15
CA THR A 311 7.02 -5.78 -4.63
C THR A 311 8.13 -4.75 -4.38
N GLU A 312 7.79 -3.52 -3.99
CA GLU A 312 8.78 -2.50 -3.62
C GLU A 312 9.74 -2.97 -2.51
N VAL A 313 9.26 -3.84 -1.61
CA VAL A 313 10.06 -4.39 -0.49
C VAL A 313 11.00 -5.51 -0.95
N THR A 314 10.57 -6.34 -1.91
CA THR A 314 11.33 -7.53 -2.35
C THR A 314 12.11 -7.31 -3.65
N ALA A 315 11.86 -6.21 -4.36
CA ALA A 315 12.44 -5.94 -5.67
C ALA A 315 13.98 -5.99 -5.68
N GLN A 316 14.63 -5.46 -4.64
CA GLN A 316 16.09 -5.51 -4.55
C GLN A 316 16.61 -6.95 -4.49
N THR A 317 16.06 -7.78 -3.60
CA THR A 317 16.45 -9.20 -3.48
C THR A 317 16.20 -9.97 -4.76
N VAL A 318 15.10 -9.69 -5.46
CA VAL A 318 14.79 -10.31 -6.75
C VAL A 318 15.79 -9.88 -7.84
N LEU A 319 16.18 -8.60 -7.87
CA LEU A 319 17.22 -8.12 -8.79
C LEU A 319 18.58 -8.76 -8.50
N GLU A 320 18.95 -8.91 -7.22
CA GLU A 320 20.19 -9.58 -6.80
C GLU A 320 20.21 -11.05 -7.22
N ALA A 321 19.07 -11.74 -7.16
CA ALA A 321 18.96 -13.11 -7.65
C ALA A 321 19.04 -13.23 -9.18
N ALA A 322 18.58 -12.21 -9.91
CA ALA A 322 18.61 -12.23 -11.37
C ALA A 322 20.04 -12.31 -11.95
N PHE A 323 21.08 -11.92 -11.18
CA PHE A 323 22.47 -12.00 -11.63
C PHE A 323 23.03 -13.41 -11.73
N THR A 324 22.50 -14.35 -10.95
CA THR A 324 22.99 -15.73 -10.89
C THR A 324 22.08 -16.71 -11.63
N ALA A 325 20.97 -16.20 -12.19
CA ALA A 325 19.99 -16.97 -12.93
C ALA A 325 20.36 -17.12 -14.42
N SER A 326 19.75 -18.09 -15.11
CA SER A 326 19.91 -18.21 -16.56
C SER A 326 19.37 -16.95 -17.28
N PRO A 327 19.86 -16.61 -18.49
CA PRO A 327 19.48 -15.39 -19.20
C PRO A 327 17.97 -15.14 -19.32
N LYS A 328 17.21 -16.17 -19.66
CA LYS A 328 15.74 -16.10 -19.79
C LYS A 328 15.06 -15.76 -18.46
N VAL A 329 15.54 -16.34 -17.36
CA VAL A 329 15.03 -16.09 -16.01
C VAL A 329 15.39 -14.69 -15.55
N ALA A 330 16.65 -14.30 -15.73
CA ALA A 330 17.15 -12.98 -15.40
C ALA A 330 16.31 -11.88 -16.09
N ALA A 331 15.99 -12.04 -17.37
CA ALA A 331 15.14 -11.12 -18.12
C ALA A 331 13.75 -10.90 -17.47
N ARG A 332 13.11 -11.99 -17.05
CA ARG A 332 11.79 -11.96 -16.40
C ARG A 332 11.85 -11.27 -15.04
N LEU A 333 12.80 -11.66 -14.19
CA LEU A 333 12.98 -11.10 -12.85
C LEU A 333 13.33 -9.61 -12.90
N VAL A 334 14.23 -9.20 -13.79
CA VAL A 334 14.57 -7.77 -13.98
C VAL A 334 13.36 -6.98 -14.46
N THR A 335 12.58 -7.52 -15.42
CA THR A 335 11.39 -6.83 -15.92
C THR A 335 10.34 -6.62 -14.83
N ALA A 336 10.18 -7.59 -13.92
CA ALA A 336 9.24 -7.50 -12.80
C ALA A 336 9.75 -6.54 -11.70
N ALA A 337 11.02 -6.60 -11.34
CA ALA A 337 11.55 -5.91 -10.17
C ALA A 337 12.04 -4.49 -10.45
N LEU A 338 12.58 -4.22 -11.64
CA LEU A 338 13.15 -2.92 -11.97
C LEU A 338 12.19 -1.74 -11.78
N PRO A 339 10.89 -1.82 -12.17
CA PRO A 339 9.95 -0.72 -11.97
C PRO A 339 9.60 -0.42 -10.51
N LEU A 340 9.90 -1.36 -9.61
CA LEU A 340 9.54 -1.34 -8.19
C LEU A 340 10.76 -1.06 -7.30
N ALA A 341 11.97 -1.13 -7.86
CA ALA A 341 13.19 -0.91 -7.12
C ALA A 341 13.45 0.61 -7.03
N GLY A 342 13.50 1.16 -5.80
CA GLY A 342 13.86 2.55 -5.56
C GLY A 342 15.31 2.88 -5.98
N GLY A 343 15.82 4.08 -5.65
CA GLY A 343 17.13 4.57 -6.10
C GLY A 343 18.33 3.64 -5.84
N VAL A 344 18.28 2.76 -4.83
CA VAL A 344 19.29 1.73 -4.56
C VAL A 344 19.25 0.60 -5.61
N GLY A 345 18.06 0.16 -6.02
CA GLY A 345 17.89 -0.85 -7.07
C GLY A 345 18.35 -0.37 -8.44
N VAL A 346 18.41 0.94 -8.66
CA VAL A 346 18.95 1.57 -9.88
C VAL A 346 20.47 1.35 -10.01
N ARG A 347 21.22 1.34 -8.89
CA ARG A 347 22.67 1.01 -8.91
C ARG A 347 22.91 -0.46 -9.23
N THR A 348 22.08 -1.34 -8.68
CA THR A 348 22.05 -2.77 -9.02
C THR A 348 21.67 -2.99 -10.49
N ALA A 349 20.65 -2.30 -10.99
CA ALA A 349 20.26 -2.34 -12.40
C ALA A 349 21.34 -1.78 -13.34
N LYS A 350 22.13 -0.79 -12.91
CA LYS A 350 23.31 -0.30 -13.65
C LYS A 350 24.37 -1.39 -13.83
N ALA A 351 24.53 -2.31 -12.87
CA ALA A 351 25.39 -3.49 -13.05
C ALA A 351 24.82 -4.47 -14.09
N VAL A 352 23.49 -4.67 -14.10
CA VAL A 352 22.79 -5.52 -15.11
C VAL A 352 22.87 -4.94 -16.53
N VAL A 353 22.60 -3.64 -16.68
CA VAL A 353 22.53 -2.94 -17.98
C VAL A 353 23.91 -2.49 -18.48
N GLY A 354 24.86 -2.25 -17.57
CA GLY A 354 26.23 -1.80 -17.86
C GLY A 354 27.19 -2.89 -18.36
N GLY A 355 26.70 -4.11 -18.64
CA GLY A 355 27.47 -5.13 -19.34
C GLY A 355 28.15 -6.21 -18.48
N LEU A 356 27.78 -6.37 -17.19
CA LEU A 356 28.37 -7.44 -16.35
C LEU A 356 27.77 -8.84 -16.61
N HIS A 357 26.76 -8.99 -17.47
CA HIS A 357 26.33 -10.32 -17.94
C HIS A 357 25.91 -10.30 -19.42
N PRO A 358 26.87 -10.42 -20.37
CA PRO A 358 26.63 -10.36 -21.81
C PRO A 358 25.52 -11.31 -22.29
N ALA A 359 25.39 -12.49 -21.65
CA ALA A 359 24.36 -13.47 -22.01
C ALA A 359 22.92 -13.03 -21.68
N VAL A 360 22.71 -12.14 -20.69
CA VAL A 360 21.35 -11.60 -20.40
C VAL A 360 20.94 -10.60 -21.50
N ALA A 361 21.90 -9.89 -22.10
CA ALA A 361 21.64 -8.85 -23.08
C ALA A 361 21.27 -9.37 -24.48
N GLU A 362 21.59 -10.60 -24.84
CA GLU A 362 21.30 -11.15 -26.18
C GLU A 362 19.86 -11.70 -26.28
N ASP A 363 19.37 -12.39 -25.24
CA ASP A 363 18.07 -13.09 -25.25
C ASP A 363 16.88 -12.28 -24.71
N VAL A 364 17.12 -11.09 -24.12
CA VAL A 364 16.02 -10.18 -23.77
C VAL A 364 15.44 -9.59 -25.06
N PRO A 365 14.10 -9.64 -25.29
CA PRO A 365 13.48 -9.01 -26.45
C PRO A 365 13.91 -7.55 -26.57
N LYS A 366 14.23 -7.10 -27.79
CA LYS A 366 14.75 -5.75 -28.05
C LYS A 366 13.88 -4.65 -27.43
N LYS A 367 12.55 -4.81 -27.49
CA LYS A 367 11.56 -3.90 -26.88
C LYS A 367 11.73 -3.76 -25.37
N ASP A 368 12.04 -4.86 -24.68
CA ASP A 368 12.20 -4.88 -23.23
C ASP A 368 13.57 -4.33 -22.83
N ARG A 369 14.63 -4.62 -23.61
CA ARG A 369 15.94 -3.94 -23.47
C ARG A 369 15.81 -2.43 -23.58
N GLU A 370 15.14 -1.94 -24.62
CA GLU A 370 14.91 -0.50 -24.81
C GLU A 370 14.03 0.11 -23.71
N LYS A 371 13.10 -0.65 -23.14
CA LYS A 371 12.25 -0.20 -22.02
C LYS A 371 13.06 -0.11 -20.72
N ILE A 372 13.86 -1.14 -20.42
CA ILE A 372 14.76 -1.21 -19.27
C ILE A 372 15.80 -0.08 -19.34
N THR A 373 16.47 0.10 -20.48
CA THR A 373 17.44 1.19 -20.69
C THR A 373 16.80 2.57 -20.55
N ARG A 374 15.61 2.80 -21.14
CA ARG A 374 14.89 4.09 -20.99
C ARG A 374 14.43 4.35 -19.56
N TYR A 375 14.14 3.31 -18.78
CA TYR A 375 13.71 3.44 -17.39
C TYR A 375 14.91 3.77 -16.50
N ALA A 376 16.01 3.02 -16.65
CA ALA A 376 17.28 3.28 -15.98
C ALA A 376 17.79 4.71 -16.23
N ASN A 377 17.78 5.17 -17.49
CA ASN A 377 18.22 6.53 -17.85
C ASN A 377 17.34 7.62 -17.24
N ARG A 378 16.00 7.43 -17.16
CA ARG A 378 15.09 8.41 -16.54
C ARG A 378 15.22 8.47 -15.02
N LEU A 379 15.49 7.34 -14.38
CA LEU A 379 15.71 7.28 -12.93
C LEU A 379 17.04 7.93 -12.53
N LEU A 380 18.11 7.73 -13.31
CA LEU A 380 19.39 8.42 -13.11
C LEU A 380 19.27 9.94 -13.25
N ALA A 381 18.41 10.42 -14.16
CA ALA A 381 18.17 11.85 -14.34
C ALA A 381 17.35 12.49 -13.19
N SER A 382 16.60 11.70 -12.42
CA SER A 382 15.77 12.17 -11.31
C SER A 382 16.45 12.05 -9.93
N HIS A 383 17.56 11.31 -9.85
CA HIS A 383 18.35 11.12 -8.63
C HIS A 383 19.86 11.29 -8.94
N PRO A 384 20.31 12.52 -9.27
CA PRO A 384 21.71 12.76 -9.56
C PRO A 384 22.58 12.45 -8.33
N ASP A 385 23.72 11.82 -8.57
CA ASP A 385 24.68 11.43 -7.53
C ASP A 385 25.31 12.69 -6.89
N PRO A 386 25.13 12.94 -5.57
CA PRO A 386 25.80 14.06 -4.91
C PRO A 386 27.32 13.94 -4.93
N ALA A 387 27.89 12.73 -5.09
CA ALA A 387 29.33 12.54 -5.23
C ALA A 387 29.85 12.89 -6.64
N ALA A 388 29.02 12.82 -7.68
CA ALA A 388 29.39 13.22 -9.05
C ALA A 388 29.47 14.75 -9.22
N ALA A 389 28.86 15.51 -8.31
CA ALA A 389 28.97 16.98 -8.27
C ALA A 389 30.33 17.46 -7.73
N VAL A 390 31.13 16.60 -7.10
CA VAL A 390 32.42 16.95 -6.47
C VAL A 390 33.61 16.72 -7.41
N SER A 391 33.41 16.06 -8.55
CA SER A 391 34.49 15.76 -9.51
C SER A 391 34.39 16.54 -10.82
N SER A 392 34.17 17.85 -10.75
CA SER A 392 34.53 18.75 -11.85
C SER A 392 35.86 19.43 -11.50
N PRO A 393 36.96 19.14 -12.21
CA PRO A 393 38.19 19.91 -12.02
C PRO A 393 38.00 21.31 -12.63
N GLY A 394 38.31 22.33 -11.84
CA GLY A 394 38.57 23.68 -12.34
C GLY A 394 39.95 23.80 -12.96
#